data_AF-A0AA42CN70-F1
#
_entry.id   AF-A0AA42CN70-F1
#
_cell.length_a   1.000
_cell.length_b   1.000
_cell.length_c   1.000
_cell.angle_alpha   90.00
_cell.angle_beta   90.00
_cell.angle_gamma   90.00
#
_symmetry.space_group_name_H-M   'P 1'
#
loop_
_entity.id
_entity.type
_entity.pdbx_description
1 polymer ?
#
loop_
_entity_poly.entity_id
_entity_poly.type
_entity_poly.pdbx_seq_one_letter_code
_entity_poly.pdbx_strand_id
1 'polypeptide(L)'
;MKSVSNVAAFRPAIASVSQRSQFDIVIRKLRSFDHVADEDVSVLASAVSGTRSFDTCASIVTPGKTPPHISALLEGWAGRYKILRNGARQITALYLPGDFIDLHSFLPTKTDDGVIAFSGCKTAQVSHESLQQITETEPRLTRLLWRSTLAAAATHREWLTIMGQMSAGAGTAHLICELYTRLKAVRLADNHRFCCPITQLTLADTLGLSTVHLNRSIQALRAKNLIQWHRDKVTITDWDQLVDWGEFDPTYLQMNEPVG
;
A
#
# COMPACT_ATOMS: atom_id res chain seq x y z
N MET A 1 35.32 13.71 27.91
CA MET A 1 36.06 13.31 26.70
C MET A 1 35.54 11.94 26.29
N LYS A 2 34.92 11.63 25.15
CA LYS A 2 34.57 12.27 23.85
C LYS A 2 33.17 11.66 23.49
N SER A 3 32.15 12.40 23.03
CA SER A 3 31.88 12.80 21.62
C SER A 3 32.10 11.67 20.61
N VAL A 4 31.24 11.26 19.66
CA VAL A 4 29.92 11.64 19.11
C VAL A 4 29.52 10.46 18.20
N SER A 5 28.23 10.17 18.01
CA SER A 5 27.66 9.81 16.69
C SER A 5 26.14 9.84 16.74
N ASN A 6 25.64 10.99 16.33
CA ASN A 6 24.26 11.41 16.23
C ASN A 6 23.63 10.74 15.00
N VAL A 7 22.64 9.84 15.18
CA VAL A 7 21.89 9.25 14.06
C VAL A 7 20.80 10.26 13.66
N ALA A 8 21.06 11.05 12.63
CA ALA A 8 20.08 11.94 12.04
C ALA A 8 18.98 11.09 11.36
N ALA A 9 17.82 11.00 12.00
CA ALA A 9 16.59 10.57 11.36
C ALA A 9 16.24 11.59 10.26
N PHE A 10 16.07 11.13 9.03
CA PHE A 10 15.58 11.98 7.94
C PHE A 10 14.11 12.33 8.23
N ARG A 11 13.89 13.52 8.79
CA ARG A 11 12.58 14.14 8.96
C ARG A 11 12.44 15.26 7.93
N PRO A 12 11.50 15.21 6.97
CA PRO A 12 11.17 16.40 6.20
C PRO A 12 10.49 17.41 7.13
N ALA A 13 10.87 18.68 6.98
CA ALA A 13 10.30 19.78 7.75
C ALA A 13 8.84 19.98 7.36
N ILE A 14 7.90 19.70 8.27
CA ILE A 14 6.47 19.97 8.08
C ILE A 14 6.20 21.40 8.58
N ALA A 15 6.53 22.38 7.75
CA ALA A 15 5.96 23.72 7.85
C ALA A 15 4.48 23.63 7.43
N SER A 16 3.57 24.32 8.15
CA SER A 16 2.11 24.30 7.97
C SER A 16 1.65 24.11 6.52
N VAL A 17 1.42 22.84 6.17
CA VAL A 17 1.18 22.40 4.81
C VAL A 17 -0.30 22.67 4.48
N SER A 18 -0.54 23.55 3.50
CA SER A 18 -1.85 23.70 2.84
C SER A 18 -2.50 22.34 2.61
N GLN A 19 -3.80 22.17 2.89
CA GLN A 19 -4.51 20.88 2.75
C GLN A 19 -4.24 20.17 1.41
N ARG A 20 -4.08 20.94 0.31
CA ARG A 20 -3.68 20.43 -1.02
C ARG A 20 -2.35 19.66 -1.00
N SER A 21 -1.36 20.12 -0.25
CA SER A 21 -0.05 19.47 -0.21
C SER A 21 -0.01 18.23 0.70
N GLN A 22 -0.97 18.06 1.62
CA GLN A 22 -1.04 16.84 2.44
C GLN A 22 -1.66 15.66 1.67
N PHE A 23 -2.51 15.93 0.68
CA PHE A 23 -3.21 14.91 -0.12
C PHE A 23 -2.53 14.61 -1.47
N ASP A 24 -1.41 15.28 -1.78
CA ASP A 24 -0.72 15.18 -3.07
C ASP A 24 -0.35 13.74 -3.45
N ILE A 25 0.05 12.91 -2.47
CA ILE A 25 0.40 11.52 -2.74
C ILE A 25 -0.78 10.67 -3.20
N VAL A 26 -1.99 10.96 -2.69
CA VAL A 26 -3.23 10.32 -3.13
C VAL A 26 -3.58 10.79 -4.54
N ILE A 27 -3.40 12.08 -4.83
CA ILE A 27 -3.60 12.61 -6.18
C ILE A 27 -2.62 11.97 -7.18
N ARG A 28 -1.34 11.77 -6.81
CA ARG A 28 -0.38 11.04 -7.65
C ARG A 28 -0.84 9.60 -7.91
N LYS A 29 -1.31 8.90 -6.89
CA LYS A 29 -1.84 7.55 -7.03
C LYS A 29 -3.04 7.53 -7.99
N LEU A 30 -3.98 8.45 -7.83
CA LEU A 30 -5.13 8.57 -8.72
C LEU A 30 -4.71 8.90 -10.16
N ARG A 31 -3.71 9.77 -10.34
CA ARG A 31 -3.12 10.10 -11.65
C ARG A 31 -2.41 8.91 -12.31
N SER A 32 -1.97 7.91 -11.54
CA SER A 32 -1.46 6.66 -12.11
C SER A 32 -2.58 5.81 -12.73
N PHE A 33 -3.84 5.99 -12.31
CA PHE A 33 -4.97 5.30 -12.93
C PHE A 33 -5.50 6.09 -14.12
N ASP A 34 -5.74 7.38 -13.99
CA ASP A 34 -6.37 8.18 -15.05
C ASP A 34 -6.01 9.67 -14.95
N HIS A 35 -6.37 10.45 -15.95
CA HIS A 35 -6.23 11.90 -15.87
C HIS A 35 -7.13 12.49 -14.77
N VAL A 36 -6.53 13.27 -13.86
CA VAL A 36 -7.22 13.97 -12.78
C VAL A 36 -7.08 15.48 -12.98
N ALA A 37 -8.18 16.16 -13.27
CA ALA A 37 -8.20 17.61 -13.51
C ALA A 37 -7.99 18.40 -12.21
N ASP A 38 -7.56 19.66 -12.30
CA ASP A 38 -7.32 20.48 -11.10
C ASP A 38 -8.61 20.80 -10.32
N GLU A 39 -9.76 20.81 -11.01
CA GLU A 39 -11.09 20.89 -10.42
C GLU A 39 -11.37 19.66 -9.53
N ASP A 40 -11.16 18.46 -10.09
CA ASP A 40 -11.28 17.18 -9.38
C ASP A 40 -10.36 17.13 -8.13
N VAL A 41 -9.13 17.62 -8.25
CA VAL A 41 -8.18 17.74 -7.12
C VAL A 41 -8.72 18.65 -6.03
N SER A 42 -9.36 19.75 -6.41
CA SER A 42 -9.91 20.73 -5.46
C SER A 42 -11.09 20.14 -4.69
N VAL A 43 -11.98 19.39 -5.38
CA VAL A 43 -13.08 18.68 -4.72
C VAL A 43 -12.54 17.64 -3.74
N LEU A 44 -11.60 16.79 -4.16
CA LEU A 44 -11.00 15.78 -3.27
C LEU A 44 -10.32 16.40 -2.05
N ALA A 45 -9.59 17.51 -2.23
CA ALA A 45 -8.94 18.21 -1.12
C ALA A 45 -9.97 18.80 -0.14
N SER A 46 -11.09 19.33 -0.63
CA SER A 46 -12.17 19.87 0.21
C SER A 46 -12.94 18.80 0.98
N ALA A 47 -12.96 17.57 0.47
CA ALA A 47 -13.62 16.44 1.12
C ALA A 47 -12.85 15.90 2.33
N VAL A 48 -11.57 16.28 2.50
CA VAL A 48 -10.74 15.85 3.63
C VAL A 48 -11.17 16.58 4.90
N SER A 49 -11.76 15.84 5.85
CA SER A 49 -12.24 16.37 7.13
C SER A 49 -11.15 16.51 8.19
N GLY A 50 -10.00 15.86 8.01
CA GLY A 50 -8.86 15.98 8.92
C GLY A 50 -7.78 14.93 8.65
N THR A 51 -6.74 14.93 9.48
CA THR A 51 -5.69 13.90 9.45
C THR A 51 -5.55 13.19 10.78
N ARG A 52 -5.16 11.91 10.75
CA ARG A 52 -4.93 11.11 11.96
C ARG A 52 -3.57 10.42 11.87
N SER A 53 -2.85 10.39 12.99
CA SER A 53 -1.57 9.67 13.10
C SER A 53 -1.76 8.39 13.91
N PHE A 54 -1.03 7.35 13.54
CA PHE A 54 -1.07 6.03 14.15
C PHE A 54 0.36 5.53 14.35
N ASP A 55 0.66 5.07 15.56
CA ASP A 55 1.92 4.39 15.84
C ASP A 55 1.94 2.99 15.20
N THR A 56 3.14 2.43 15.04
CA THR A 56 3.32 1.04 14.63
C THR A 56 2.48 0.11 15.52
N CYS A 57 1.83 -0.88 14.90
CA CYS A 57 0.90 -1.83 15.51
C CYS A 57 -0.45 -1.26 15.98
N ALA A 58 -0.72 0.03 15.79
CA ALA A 58 -2.04 0.60 16.11
C ALA A 58 -3.12 0.13 15.12
N SER A 59 -4.34 -0.05 15.62
CA SER A 59 -5.52 -0.34 14.81
C SER A 59 -5.99 0.93 14.09
N ILE A 60 -5.97 0.91 12.76
CA ILE A 60 -6.57 1.95 11.92
C ILE A 60 -8.07 1.67 11.80
N VAL A 61 -8.43 0.41 11.53
CA VAL A 61 -9.83 -0.06 11.51
C VAL A 61 -9.95 -1.26 12.42
N THR A 62 -10.88 -1.16 13.37
CA THR A 62 -11.11 -2.20 14.37
C THR A 62 -12.07 -3.25 13.82
N PRO A 63 -11.76 -4.56 13.94
CA PRO A 63 -12.67 -5.60 13.51
C PRO A 63 -14.08 -5.46 14.11
N GLY A 64 -15.09 -5.68 13.28
CA GLY A 64 -16.50 -5.58 13.65
C GLY A 64 -17.03 -4.15 13.82
N LYS A 65 -16.22 -3.11 13.57
CA LYS A 65 -16.65 -1.71 13.60
C LYS A 65 -16.57 -1.10 12.21
N THR A 66 -17.61 -0.37 11.82
CA THR A 66 -17.59 0.47 10.62
C THR A 66 -17.22 1.90 11.03
N PRO A 67 -16.07 2.44 10.61
CA PRO A 67 -15.75 3.84 10.86
C PRO A 67 -16.73 4.76 10.13
N PRO A 68 -17.00 5.98 10.64
CA PRO A 68 -17.87 6.96 9.97
C PRO A 68 -17.17 7.69 8.79
N HIS A 69 -15.99 7.22 8.41
CA HIS A 69 -15.10 7.83 7.43
C HIS A 69 -14.30 6.74 6.72
N ILE A 70 -13.86 7.05 5.51
CA ILE A 70 -12.77 6.31 4.89
C ILE A 70 -11.44 7.01 5.19
N SER A 71 -10.34 6.27 5.07
CA SER A 71 -8.99 6.81 5.25
C SER A 71 -8.21 6.72 3.95
N ALA A 72 -7.50 7.77 3.56
CA ALA A 72 -6.45 7.68 2.55
C ALA A 72 -5.09 7.68 3.25
N LEU A 73 -4.21 6.73 2.93
CA LEU A 73 -2.91 6.61 3.56
C LEU A 73 -1.94 7.63 2.96
N LEU A 74 -1.45 8.57 3.78
CA LEU A 74 -0.52 9.63 3.35
C LEU A 74 0.93 9.24 3.58
N GLU A 75 1.21 8.59 4.71
CA GLU A 75 2.53 8.17 5.14
C GLU A 75 2.43 6.80 5.82
N GLY A 76 3.52 6.01 5.77
CA GLY A 76 3.59 4.70 6.39
C GLY A 76 3.00 3.57 5.53
N TRP A 77 2.91 2.39 6.14
CA TRP A 77 2.38 1.16 5.54
C TRP A 77 1.36 0.57 6.50
N ALA A 78 0.23 0.12 5.97
CA ALA A 78 -0.77 -0.59 6.74
C ALA A 78 -1.14 -1.91 6.05
N GLY A 79 -1.87 -2.77 6.74
CA GLY A 79 -2.38 -3.99 6.13
C GLY A 79 -3.70 -4.41 6.71
N ARG A 80 -4.53 -4.99 5.86
CA ARG A 80 -5.74 -5.68 6.28
C ARG A 80 -5.38 -7.08 6.73
N TYR A 81 -5.93 -7.50 7.86
CA TYR A 81 -5.67 -8.80 8.42
C TYR A 81 -6.94 -9.50 8.88
N LYS A 82 -6.89 -10.83 8.81
CA LYS A 82 -7.87 -11.73 9.42
C LYS A 82 -7.15 -12.65 10.40
N ILE A 83 -7.77 -12.88 11.56
CA ILE A 83 -7.28 -13.85 12.55
C ILE A 83 -8.16 -15.09 12.46
N LEU A 84 -7.53 -16.25 12.27
CA LEU A 84 -8.18 -17.55 12.23
C LEU A 84 -8.45 -18.07 13.65
N ARG A 85 -9.32 -19.07 13.78
CA ARG A 85 -9.68 -19.68 15.08
C ARG A 85 -8.48 -20.25 15.84
N ASN A 86 -7.45 -20.69 15.13
CA ASN A 86 -6.21 -21.21 15.69
C ASN A 86 -5.19 -20.09 16.06
N GLY A 87 -5.57 -18.83 15.92
CA GLY A 87 -4.72 -17.67 16.20
C GLY A 87 -3.79 -17.28 15.05
N ALA A 88 -3.74 -18.03 13.95
CA ALA A 88 -2.94 -17.66 12.78
C ALA A 88 -3.51 -16.40 12.13
N ARG A 89 -2.61 -15.54 11.65
CA ARG A 89 -2.95 -14.28 10.98
C ARG A 89 -2.67 -14.42 9.49
N GLN A 90 -3.63 -13.96 8.68
CA GLN A 90 -3.44 -13.75 7.24
C GLN A 90 -3.50 -12.26 6.97
N ILE A 91 -2.53 -11.73 6.23
CA ILE A 91 -2.62 -10.39 5.64
C ILE A 91 -3.32 -10.55 4.28
N THR A 92 -4.45 -9.87 4.11
CA THR A 92 -5.27 -9.96 2.90
C THR A 92 -5.10 -8.76 1.98
N ALA A 93 -4.56 -7.64 2.49
CA ALA A 93 -4.17 -6.49 1.69
C ALA A 93 -3.00 -5.76 2.34
N LEU A 94 -2.13 -5.19 1.51
CA LEU A 94 -1.13 -4.20 1.91
C LEU A 94 -1.56 -2.83 1.37
N TYR A 95 -1.58 -1.83 2.24
CA TYR A 95 -1.85 -0.43 1.90
C TYR A 95 -0.55 0.36 1.93
N LEU A 96 -0.26 1.02 0.82
CA LEU A 96 0.90 1.88 0.62
C LEU A 96 0.47 3.35 0.57
N PRO A 97 1.39 4.31 0.73
CA PRO A 97 1.06 5.72 0.59
C PRO A 97 0.38 6.02 -0.75
N GLY A 98 -0.75 6.73 -0.70
CA GLY A 98 -1.64 7.01 -1.81
C GLY A 98 -2.85 6.08 -1.89
N ASP A 99 -2.84 4.92 -1.22
CA ASP A 99 -3.97 3.98 -1.25
C ASP A 99 -5.12 4.43 -0.34
N PHE A 100 -6.35 4.17 -0.76
CA PHE A 100 -7.53 4.27 0.09
C PHE A 100 -7.69 2.99 0.94
N ILE A 101 -7.91 3.19 2.23
CA ILE A 101 -8.33 2.18 3.20
C ILE A 101 -9.85 2.25 3.29
N ASP A 102 -10.51 1.11 3.10
CA ASP A 102 -11.96 0.97 3.27
C ASP A 102 -12.83 1.82 2.33
N LEU A 103 -12.36 2.15 1.12
CA LEU A 103 -13.19 2.86 0.13
C LEU A 103 -14.52 2.13 -0.18
N HIS A 104 -14.52 0.79 -0.12
CA HIS A 104 -15.70 -0.05 -0.30
C HIS A 104 -16.68 0.01 0.88
N SER A 105 -16.22 0.41 2.07
CA SER A 105 -17.02 0.48 3.30
C SER A 105 -17.95 1.69 3.36
N PHE A 106 -17.99 2.50 2.28
CA PHE A 106 -19.07 3.44 2.01
C PHE A 106 -20.46 2.78 2.09
N LEU A 107 -20.55 1.49 1.73
CA LEU A 107 -21.70 0.64 1.99
C LEU A 107 -21.41 -0.19 3.25
N PRO A 108 -22.06 0.05 4.40
CA PRO A 108 -21.69 -0.57 5.66
C PRO A 108 -21.85 -2.09 5.61
N THR A 109 -20.74 -2.82 5.68
CA THR A 109 -20.72 -4.26 5.94
C THR A 109 -20.01 -4.52 7.26
N LYS A 110 -20.61 -5.33 8.13
CA LYS A 110 -19.89 -5.86 9.30
C LYS A 110 -18.84 -6.84 8.79
N THR A 111 -17.57 -6.48 8.90
CA THR A 111 -16.45 -7.38 8.57
C THR A 111 -15.75 -7.84 9.84
N ASP A 112 -15.26 -9.08 9.83
CA ASP A 112 -14.51 -9.70 10.93
C ASP A 112 -12.99 -9.51 10.79
N ASP A 113 -12.57 -8.64 9.86
CA ASP A 113 -11.21 -8.26 9.57
C ASP A 113 -10.90 -6.84 10.09
N GLY A 114 -9.61 -6.51 10.18
CA GLY A 114 -9.18 -5.19 10.66
C GLY A 114 -8.02 -4.65 9.85
N VAL A 115 -7.67 -3.38 10.09
CA VAL A 115 -6.51 -2.74 9.45
C VAL A 115 -5.54 -2.28 10.53
N ILE A 116 -4.29 -2.71 10.41
CA ILE A 116 -3.20 -2.42 11.35
C ILE A 116 -2.10 -1.59 10.67
N ALA A 117 -1.52 -0.65 11.40
CA ALA A 117 -0.34 0.08 10.96
C ALA A 117 0.93 -0.77 11.13
N PHE A 118 1.72 -0.96 10.07
CA PHE A 118 3.01 -1.68 10.13
C PHE A 118 4.21 -0.74 10.35
N SER A 119 4.00 0.56 10.24
CA SER A 119 4.96 1.62 10.56
C SER A 119 4.19 2.82 11.10
N GLY A 120 4.87 3.91 11.45
CA GLY A 120 4.19 5.17 11.76
C GLY A 120 3.38 5.63 10.56
N CYS A 121 2.05 5.65 10.70
CA CYS A 121 1.12 5.97 9.62
C CYS A 121 0.47 7.33 9.85
N LYS A 122 0.25 8.07 8.76
CA LYS A 122 -0.61 9.25 8.74
C LYS A 122 -1.69 9.04 7.69
N THR A 123 -2.94 9.29 8.05
CA THR A 123 -4.08 9.18 7.12
C THR A 123 -4.83 10.50 7.01
N ALA A 124 -5.39 10.77 5.82
CA ALA A 124 -6.44 11.76 5.63
C ALA A 124 -7.80 11.07 5.78
N GLN A 125 -8.73 11.74 6.46
CA GLN A 125 -10.07 11.25 6.70
C GLN A 125 -11.04 11.92 5.73
N VAL A 126 -11.90 11.12 5.09
CA VAL A 126 -12.98 11.60 4.23
C VAL A 126 -14.29 11.04 4.78
N SER A 127 -15.24 11.91 5.12
CA SER A 127 -16.53 11.47 5.66
C SER A 127 -17.34 10.71 4.60
N HIS A 128 -18.24 9.83 5.04
CA HIS A 128 -19.18 9.19 4.12
C HIS A 128 -20.10 10.19 3.42
N GLU A 129 -20.45 11.30 4.08
CA GLU A 129 -21.24 12.38 3.48
C GLU A 129 -20.50 13.04 2.32
N SER A 130 -19.22 13.41 2.48
CA SER A 130 -18.44 14.00 1.39
C SER A 130 -18.25 13.02 0.24
N LEU A 131 -18.04 11.73 0.53
CA LEU A 131 -18.00 10.68 -0.49
C LEU A 131 -19.32 10.57 -1.22
N GLN A 132 -20.44 10.55 -0.51
CA GLN A 132 -21.77 10.47 -1.10
C GLN A 132 -21.97 11.63 -2.08
N GLN A 133 -21.68 12.86 -1.62
CA GLN A 133 -21.76 14.05 -2.45
C GLN A 133 -20.89 13.91 -3.70
N ILE A 134 -19.62 13.51 -3.57
CA ILE A 134 -18.73 13.26 -4.73
C ILE A 134 -19.37 12.24 -5.67
N THR A 135 -19.89 11.13 -5.15
CA THR A 135 -20.44 10.07 -6.01
C THR A 135 -21.69 10.50 -6.77
N GLU A 136 -22.44 11.46 -6.23
CA GLU A 136 -23.69 11.99 -6.80
C GLU A 136 -23.46 13.19 -7.71
N THR A 137 -22.47 14.06 -7.44
CA THR A 137 -22.25 15.32 -8.16
C THR A 137 -21.06 15.30 -9.12
N GLU A 138 -20.09 14.39 -8.92
CA GLU A 138 -18.83 14.38 -9.68
C GLU A 138 -18.59 13.07 -10.44
N PRO A 139 -19.28 12.83 -11.58
CA PRO A 139 -19.21 11.55 -12.30
C PRO A 139 -17.79 11.12 -12.70
N ARG A 140 -16.90 12.08 -12.95
CA ARG A 140 -15.49 11.80 -13.26
C ARG A 140 -14.76 11.21 -12.06
N LEU A 141 -14.88 11.85 -10.90
CA LEU A 141 -14.32 11.35 -9.64
C LEU A 141 -14.95 10.02 -9.23
N THR A 142 -16.26 9.84 -9.40
CA THR A 142 -16.94 8.56 -9.12
C THR A 142 -16.31 7.41 -9.88
N ARG A 143 -16.09 7.55 -11.19
CA ARG A 143 -15.45 6.52 -12.02
C ARG A 143 -14.02 6.24 -11.58
N LEU A 144 -13.29 7.28 -11.19
CA LEU A 144 -11.92 7.16 -10.71
C LEU A 144 -11.83 6.41 -9.37
N LEU A 145 -12.73 6.69 -8.42
CA LEU A 145 -12.86 5.95 -7.16
C LEU A 145 -13.26 4.49 -7.38
N TRP A 146 -14.19 4.23 -8.32
CA TRP A 146 -14.52 2.86 -8.74
C TRP A 146 -13.32 2.14 -9.35
N ARG A 147 -12.54 2.80 -10.20
CA ARG A 147 -11.31 2.24 -10.77
C ARG A 147 -10.29 1.88 -9.68
N SER A 148 -10.12 2.72 -8.66
CA SER A 148 -9.29 2.39 -7.49
C SER A 148 -9.79 1.14 -6.75
N THR A 149 -11.10 0.94 -6.67
CA THR A 149 -11.71 -0.24 -6.02
C THR A 149 -11.52 -1.50 -6.87
N LEU A 150 -11.67 -1.39 -8.19
CA LEU A 150 -11.43 -2.47 -9.15
C LEU A 150 -9.96 -2.91 -9.18
N ALA A 151 -9.03 -1.97 -9.10
CA ALA A 151 -7.60 -2.26 -8.99
C ALA A 151 -7.31 -3.05 -7.70
N ALA A 152 -7.85 -2.63 -6.55
CA ALA A 152 -7.72 -3.38 -5.31
C ALA A 152 -8.32 -4.79 -5.41
N ALA A 153 -9.49 -4.95 -6.03
CA ALA A 153 -10.10 -6.27 -6.25
C ALA A 153 -9.30 -7.15 -7.24
N ALA A 154 -8.63 -6.55 -8.23
CA ALA A 154 -7.72 -7.26 -9.12
C ALA A 154 -6.47 -7.74 -8.38
N THR A 155 -5.85 -6.91 -7.53
CA THR A 155 -4.73 -7.34 -6.66
C THR A 155 -5.12 -8.51 -5.76
N HIS A 156 -6.31 -8.49 -5.14
CA HIS A 156 -6.76 -9.62 -4.33
C HIS A 156 -6.86 -10.92 -5.14
N ARG A 157 -7.38 -10.87 -6.38
CA ARG A 157 -7.46 -12.04 -7.26
C ARG A 157 -6.07 -12.53 -7.66
N GLU A 158 -5.15 -11.62 -7.93
CA GLU A 158 -3.76 -11.98 -8.22
C GLU A 158 -3.13 -12.73 -7.04
N TRP A 159 -3.33 -12.24 -5.82
CA TRP A 159 -2.79 -12.90 -4.63
C TRP A 159 -3.38 -14.29 -4.39
N LEU A 160 -4.64 -14.53 -4.77
CA LEU A 160 -5.23 -15.88 -4.75
C LEU A 160 -4.49 -16.82 -5.72
N THR A 161 -4.14 -16.34 -6.92
CA THR A 161 -3.34 -17.10 -7.89
C THR A 161 -1.95 -17.40 -7.35
N ILE A 162 -1.26 -16.38 -6.81
CA ILE A 162 0.08 -16.50 -6.24
C ILE A 162 0.09 -17.56 -5.12
N MET A 163 -0.82 -17.44 -4.15
CA MET A 163 -0.90 -18.38 -3.03
C MET A 163 -1.34 -19.78 -3.45
N GLY A 164 -2.13 -19.90 -4.52
CA GLY A 164 -2.72 -21.16 -4.96
C GLY A 164 -1.85 -21.98 -5.91
N GLN A 165 -1.00 -21.34 -6.73
CA GLN A 165 -0.32 -22.01 -7.84
C GLN A 165 1.19 -21.74 -7.91
N MET A 166 1.68 -20.63 -7.36
CA MET A 166 3.09 -20.26 -7.52
C MET A 166 3.96 -20.89 -6.44
N SER A 167 5.22 -21.14 -6.80
CA SER A 167 6.23 -21.50 -5.80
C SER A 167 6.46 -20.35 -4.83
N ALA A 168 6.86 -20.67 -3.59
CA ALA A 168 7.16 -19.64 -2.58
C ALA A 168 8.22 -18.63 -3.05
N GLY A 169 9.18 -19.06 -3.89
CA GLY A 169 10.20 -18.19 -4.49
C GLY A 169 9.61 -17.20 -5.48
N ALA A 170 8.84 -17.73 -6.45
CA ALA A 170 8.17 -16.94 -7.48
C ALA A 170 7.16 -15.95 -6.88
N GLY A 171 6.33 -16.38 -5.93
CA GLY A 171 5.39 -15.49 -5.25
C GLY A 171 6.08 -14.38 -4.43
N THR A 172 7.25 -14.66 -3.86
CA THR A 172 8.05 -13.63 -3.18
C THR A 172 8.64 -12.64 -4.18
N ALA A 173 9.14 -13.10 -5.34
CA ALA A 173 9.62 -12.23 -6.41
C ALA A 173 8.50 -11.33 -6.94
N HIS A 174 7.33 -11.91 -7.22
CA HIS A 174 6.14 -11.19 -7.68
C HIS A 174 5.77 -10.07 -6.72
N LEU A 175 5.66 -10.36 -5.42
CA LEU A 175 5.30 -9.35 -4.42
C LEU A 175 6.32 -8.22 -4.36
N ILE A 176 7.63 -8.51 -4.50
CA ILE A 176 8.66 -7.46 -4.55
C ILE A 176 8.49 -6.57 -5.78
N CYS A 177 8.22 -7.15 -6.96
CA CYS A 177 7.92 -6.40 -8.19
C CYS A 177 6.67 -5.53 -8.04
N GLU A 178 5.61 -6.08 -7.45
CA GLU A 178 4.37 -5.36 -7.18
C GLU A 178 4.62 -4.14 -6.27
N LEU A 179 5.30 -4.36 -5.13
CA LEU A 179 5.60 -3.30 -4.17
C LEU A 179 6.44 -2.18 -4.80
N TYR A 180 7.49 -2.54 -5.56
CA TYR A 180 8.29 -1.55 -6.28
C TYR A 180 7.44 -0.74 -7.28
N THR A 181 6.63 -1.42 -8.09
CA THR A 181 5.79 -0.77 -9.12
C THR A 181 4.79 0.20 -8.48
N ARG A 182 4.11 -0.23 -7.41
CA ARG A 182 3.15 0.61 -6.69
C ARG A 182 3.79 1.81 -6.03
N LEU A 183 4.99 1.66 -5.45
CA LEU A 183 5.73 2.78 -4.83
C LEU A 183 6.33 3.73 -5.87
N LYS A 184 6.76 3.21 -7.03
CA LYS A 184 7.27 4.03 -8.14
C LYS A 184 6.19 4.97 -8.66
N ALA A 185 4.95 4.49 -8.78
CA ALA A 185 3.80 5.30 -9.21
C ALA A 185 3.55 6.55 -8.33
N VAL A 186 3.94 6.50 -7.05
CA VAL A 186 3.81 7.62 -6.10
C VAL A 186 5.15 8.31 -5.79
N ARG A 187 6.22 7.95 -6.52
CA ARG A 187 7.59 8.49 -6.37
C ARG A 187 8.24 8.18 -5.01
N LEU A 188 7.93 7.01 -4.45
CA LEU A 188 8.56 6.46 -3.24
C LEU A 188 9.52 5.30 -3.53
N ALA A 189 9.70 4.97 -4.81
CA ALA A 189 10.73 4.05 -5.28
C ALA A 189 11.38 4.62 -6.54
N ASP A 190 12.67 4.40 -6.68
CA ASP A 190 13.45 4.83 -7.84
C ASP A 190 14.72 3.97 -7.94
N ASN A 191 15.32 3.89 -9.13
CA ASN A 191 16.54 3.13 -9.40
C ASN A 191 16.48 1.70 -8.85
N HIS A 192 15.33 1.04 -9.00
CA HIS A 192 15.09 -0.31 -8.49
C HIS A 192 15.27 -0.46 -6.97
N ARG A 193 15.05 0.62 -6.22
CA ARG A 193 15.22 0.66 -4.76
C ARG A 193 13.97 1.21 -4.08
N PHE A 194 13.64 0.64 -2.93
CA PHE A 194 12.56 1.12 -2.09
C PHE A 194 12.75 0.72 -0.63
N CYS A 195 12.03 1.39 0.27
CA CYS A 195 11.96 1.03 1.68
C CYS A 195 10.72 0.15 1.95
N CYS A 196 10.94 -1.00 2.57
CA CYS A 196 9.97 -1.99 2.98
C CYS A 196 10.02 -2.11 4.52
N PRO A 197 9.12 -1.44 5.26
CA PRO A 197 9.14 -1.44 6.72
C PRO A 197 8.52 -2.71 7.34
N ILE A 198 7.91 -3.57 6.53
CA ILE A 198 7.26 -4.79 7.01
C ILE A 198 8.28 -5.89 7.28
N THR A 199 8.00 -6.69 8.31
CA THR A 199 8.88 -7.80 8.70
C THR A 199 8.73 -8.98 7.75
N GLN A 200 9.70 -9.91 7.79
CA GLN A 200 9.55 -11.21 7.14
C GLN A 200 8.33 -11.98 7.66
N LEU A 201 7.98 -11.86 8.95
CA LEU A 201 6.75 -12.48 9.45
C LEU A 201 5.51 -11.91 8.73
N THR A 202 5.43 -10.58 8.57
CA THR A 202 4.33 -9.94 7.84
C THR A 202 4.28 -10.37 6.37
N LEU A 203 5.44 -10.49 5.71
CA LEU A 203 5.52 -10.99 4.33
C LEU A 203 5.06 -12.45 4.22
N ALA A 204 5.41 -13.28 5.21
CA ALA A 204 4.99 -14.68 5.27
C ALA A 204 3.47 -14.76 5.45
N ASP A 205 2.91 -13.98 6.38
CA ASP A 205 1.47 -13.83 6.59
C ASP A 205 0.75 -13.26 5.34
N THR A 206 1.44 -12.52 4.47
CA THR A 206 0.87 -11.98 3.21
C THR A 206 0.79 -13.06 2.14
N LEU A 207 1.85 -13.85 2.00
CA LEU A 207 1.97 -14.91 0.97
C LEU A 207 1.39 -16.26 1.41
N GLY A 208 0.80 -16.35 2.61
CA GLY A 208 0.31 -17.62 3.16
C GLY A 208 1.42 -18.64 3.42
N LEU A 209 2.66 -18.17 3.66
CA LEU A 209 3.83 -19.00 3.87
C LEU A 209 4.18 -19.10 5.34
N SER A 210 4.92 -20.14 5.73
CA SER A 210 5.64 -20.09 7.01
C SER A 210 6.87 -19.19 6.89
N THR A 211 7.31 -18.63 8.01
CA THR A 211 8.54 -17.79 8.08
C THR A 211 9.78 -18.52 7.57
N VAL A 212 9.86 -19.84 7.75
CA VAL A 212 10.96 -20.69 7.24
C VAL A 212 10.91 -20.78 5.71
N HIS A 213 9.72 -20.94 5.13
CA HIS A 213 9.57 -20.98 3.67
C HIS A 213 9.89 -19.64 3.03
N LEU A 214 9.39 -18.54 3.61
CA LEU A 214 9.74 -17.20 3.13
C LEU A 214 11.26 -16.95 3.23
N ASN A 215 11.89 -17.32 4.33
CA ASN A 215 13.34 -17.17 4.46
C ASN A 215 14.09 -17.93 3.35
N ARG A 216 13.66 -19.17 3.04
CA ARG A 216 14.22 -19.94 1.93
C ARG A 216 14.03 -19.24 0.59
N SER A 217 12.86 -18.66 0.34
CA SER A 217 12.58 -17.86 -0.87
C SER A 217 13.50 -16.66 -0.99
N ILE A 218 13.65 -15.87 0.08
CA ILE A 218 14.56 -14.71 0.10
C ILE A 218 16.01 -15.13 -0.15
N GLN A 219 16.46 -16.24 0.43
CA GLN A 219 17.80 -16.76 0.16
C GLN A 219 17.97 -17.22 -1.29
N ALA A 220 16.94 -17.83 -1.88
CA ALA A 220 16.98 -18.22 -3.29
C ALA A 220 17.07 -16.99 -4.23
N LEU A 221 16.34 -15.92 -3.91
CA LEU A 221 16.43 -14.63 -4.63
C LEU A 221 17.82 -13.99 -4.52
N ARG A 222 18.44 -14.05 -3.33
CA ARG A 222 19.82 -13.58 -3.12
C ARG A 222 20.85 -14.44 -3.85
N ALA A 223 20.71 -15.77 -3.82
CA ALA A 223 21.63 -16.69 -4.48
C ALA A 223 21.65 -16.51 -6.01
N LYS A 224 20.52 -16.08 -6.59
CA LYS A 224 20.43 -15.69 -8.01
C LYS A 224 20.85 -14.25 -8.30
N ASN A 225 21.29 -13.48 -7.30
CA ASN A 225 21.62 -12.06 -7.42
C ASN A 225 20.47 -11.19 -7.97
N LEU A 226 19.24 -11.48 -7.55
CA LEU A 226 18.06 -10.72 -8.00
C LEU A 226 17.69 -9.58 -7.06
N ILE A 227 17.99 -9.75 -5.77
CA ILE A 227 17.75 -8.73 -4.77
C ILE A 227 18.92 -8.61 -3.80
N GLN A 228 19.10 -7.41 -3.28
CA GLN A 228 19.77 -7.14 -2.02
C GLN A 228 18.74 -6.59 -1.05
N TRP A 229 18.64 -7.22 0.12
CA TRP A 229 17.71 -6.80 1.15
C TRP A 229 18.46 -6.64 2.47
N HIS A 230 18.60 -5.41 2.93
CA HIS A 230 19.29 -5.08 4.18
C HIS A 230 18.43 -4.15 5.02
N ARG A 231 18.07 -4.60 6.24
CA ARG A 231 17.10 -3.94 7.12
C ARG A 231 15.78 -3.71 6.37
N ASP A 232 15.37 -2.47 6.24
CA ASP A 232 14.17 -2.00 5.56
C ASP A 232 14.43 -1.65 4.08
N LYS A 233 15.66 -1.74 3.57
CA LYS A 233 15.98 -1.37 2.19
C LYS A 233 16.03 -2.58 1.29
N VAL A 234 15.26 -2.53 0.21
CA VAL A 234 15.27 -3.51 -0.88
C VAL A 234 15.87 -2.84 -2.11
N THR A 235 16.85 -3.49 -2.71
CA THR A 235 17.42 -3.16 -4.03
C THR A 235 17.18 -4.35 -4.92
N ILE A 236 16.46 -4.16 -6.02
CA ILE A 236 16.33 -5.14 -7.09
C ILE A 236 17.54 -4.96 -7.99
N THR A 237 18.36 -6.00 -8.09
CA THR A 237 19.64 -5.96 -8.82
C THR A 237 19.51 -6.38 -10.27
N ASP A 238 18.48 -7.15 -10.60
CA ASP A 238 18.11 -7.55 -11.95
C ASP A 238 16.58 -7.54 -12.04
N TRP A 239 16.02 -6.50 -12.66
CA TRP A 239 14.57 -6.33 -12.77
C TRP A 239 13.95 -7.37 -13.70
N ASP A 240 14.55 -7.56 -14.87
CA ASP A 240 13.98 -8.42 -15.90
C ASP A 240 13.95 -9.88 -15.45
N GLN A 241 15.02 -10.36 -14.82
CA GLN A 241 15.05 -11.74 -14.29
C GLN A 241 14.17 -11.91 -13.04
N LEU A 242 13.98 -10.85 -12.23
CA LEU A 242 13.03 -10.89 -11.12
C LEU A 242 11.58 -10.94 -11.62
N VAL A 243 11.26 -10.19 -12.67
CA VAL A 243 9.96 -10.23 -13.35
C VAL A 243 9.70 -11.60 -13.96
N ASP A 244 10.68 -12.16 -14.68
CA ASP A 244 10.57 -13.49 -15.28
C ASP A 244 10.33 -14.57 -14.22
N TRP A 245 11.13 -14.60 -13.14
CA TRP A 245 10.94 -15.61 -12.09
C TRP A 245 9.65 -15.38 -11.28
N GLY A 246 9.25 -14.12 -11.11
CA GLY A 246 8.01 -13.77 -10.43
C GLY A 246 6.77 -13.87 -11.31
N GLU A 247 6.90 -14.25 -12.59
CA GLU A 247 5.83 -14.20 -13.59
C GLU A 247 5.02 -12.89 -13.48
N PHE A 248 5.70 -11.77 -13.26
CA PHE A 248 5.06 -10.52 -12.87
C PHE A 248 4.55 -9.75 -14.09
N ASP A 249 3.23 -9.62 -14.19
CA ASP A 249 2.56 -8.72 -15.12
C ASP A 249 1.84 -7.61 -14.34
N PRO A 250 2.24 -6.32 -14.47
CA PRO A 250 1.61 -5.22 -13.74
C PRO A 250 0.19 -4.87 -14.22
N THR A 251 -0.36 -5.52 -15.25
CA THR A 251 -1.65 -5.18 -15.86
C THR A 251 -2.80 -5.18 -14.84
N TYR A 252 -2.80 -6.09 -13.87
CA TYR A 252 -3.83 -6.14 -12.82
C TYR A 252 -3.81 -4.91 -11.89
N LEU A 253 -2.70 -4.17 -11.83
CA LEU A 253 -2.59 -2.94 -11.06
C LEU A 253 -3.39 -1.79 -11.70
N GLN A 254 -3.82 -1.93 -12.96
CA GLN A 254 -4.64 -0.95 -13.72
C GLN A 254 -4.01 0.45 -13.82
N MET A 255 -2.70 0.55 -13.60
CA MET A 255 -1.94 1.79 -13.74
C MET A 255 -1.60 2.03 -15.20
N ASN A 256 -1.73 3.28 -15.66
CA ASN A 256 -1.23 3.69 -16.96
C ASN A 256 0.31 3.67 -16.92
N GLU A 257 0.94 3.40 -18.06
CA GLU A 257 2.40 3.49 -18.17
C GLU A 257 2.87 4.89 -17.72
N PRO A 258 3.96 5.00 -16.94
CA PRO A 258 4.51 6.29 -16.62
C PRO A 258 4.87 6.98 -17.93
N VAL A 259 4.22 8.12 -18.20
CA VAL A 259 4.67 9.04 -19.25
C VAL A 259 6.11 9.40 -18.88
N GLY A 260 7.05 8.98 -19.73
CA GLY A 260 8.50 9.03 -19.50
C GLY A 260 9.02 10.42 -19.13
#